data_AF-T2GKL3-F1
#
_entry.id   AF-T2GKL3-F1
#
_cell.length_a   1.000
_cell.length_b   1.000
_cell.length_c   1.000
_cell.angle_alpha   90.00
_cell.angle_beta   90.00
_cell.angle_gamma   90.00
#
_symmetry.space_group_name_H-M   'P 1'
#
loop_
_entity.id
_entity.type
_entity.pdbx_description
1 polymer ?
#
loop_
_entity_poly.entity_id
_entity_poly.type
_entity_poly.pdbx_seq_one_letter_code
_entity_poly.pdbx_strand_id
1 'polypeptide(L)'
;MPRIIRLFLFLIMFLAFFEVGLISSYTLVTSKPPDIEKLLEMQIDTISSFLDSGKNITSTITGGPEEVRIINNADVSDALKARTGLDGINIKSLNATTTQDTSLEMIEINITATGYRENQTGKGQIVIRPTEQFSVIAAARAQTRSSGVWVDVKTLRILSVTRIY
;
A
#
# COMPACT_ATOMS: atom_id res chain seq x y z
N MET A 1 2.80 12.03 -51.98
CA MET A 1 2.18 11.59 -50.70
C MET A 1 2.67 12.49 -49.58
N PRO A 2 1.80 13.02 -48.71
CA PRO A 2 2.21 13.87 -47.59
C PRO A 2 3.02 13.06 -46.57
N ARG A 3 4.12 13.66 -46.08
CA ARG A 3 5.12 12.99 -45.23
C ARG A 3 4.53 12.41 -43.95
N ILE A 4 3.50 13.06 -43.41
CA ILE A 4 2.80 12.65 -42.20
C ILE A 4 2.02 11.34 -42.40
N ILE A 5 1.40 11.14 -43.58
CA ILE A 5 0.65 9.92 -43.88
C ILE A 5 1.61 8.73 -44.02
N ARG A 6 2.81 8.95 -44.56
CA ARG A 6 3.85 7.92 -44.63
C ARG A 6 4.33 7.47 -43.24
N LEU A 7 4.41 8.40 -42.28
CA LEU A 7 4.75 8.09 -40.89
C LEU A 7 3.68 7.23 -40.22
N PHE A 8 2.40 7.61 -40.35
CA PHE A 8 1.30 6.83 -39.77
C PHE A 8 1.16 5.44 -40.41
N LEU A 9 1.33 5.36 -41.73
CA LEU A 9 1.31 4.08 -42.44
C LEU A 9 2.47 3.17 -41.98
N PHE A 10 3.66 3.74 -41.77
CA PHE A 10 4.80 3.02 -41.22
C PHE A 10 4.56 2.56 -39.78
N LEU A 11 3.95 3.40 -38.94
CA LEU A 11 3.63 3.05 -37.55
C LEU A 11 2.61 1.90 -37.46
N ILE A 12 1.56 1.94 -38.27
CA ILE A 12 0.55 0.87 -38.35
C ILE A 12 1.19 -0.44 -38.82
N MET A 13 2.04 -0.36 -39.85
CA MET A 13 2.77 -1.51 -40.36
C MET A 13 3.74 -2.07 -39.32
N PHE A 14 4.44 -1.20 -38.58
CA PHE A 14 5.33 -1.59 -37.49
C PHE A 14 4.59 -2.34 -36.39
N LEU A 15 3.43 -1.83 -35.93
CA LEU A 15 2.57 -2.52 -34.96
C LEU A 15 2.14 -3.90 -35.46
N ALA A 16 1.71 -4.01 -36.72
CA ALA A 16 1.31 -5.30 -37.29
C ALA A 16 2.47 -6.31 -37.33
N PHE A 17 3.68 -5.89 -37.72
CA PHE A 17 4.86 -6.78 -37.72
C PHE A 17 5.40 -7.05 -36.32
N PHE A 18 5.23 -6.13 -35.37
CA PHE A 18 5.64 -6.29 -33.98
C PHE A 18 4.86 -7.43 -33.32
N GLU A 19 3.53 -7.47 -33.50
CA GLU A 19 2.68 -8.57 -32.98
C GLU A 19 3.09 -9.93 -33.53
N VAL A 20 3.31 -10.03 -34.85
CA VAL A 20 3.74 -11.28 -35.50
C VAL A 20 5.14 -11.71 -35.03
N GLY A 21 6.04 -10.74 -34.85
CA GLY A 21 7.38 -10.99 -34.32
C GLY A 21 7.36 -11.51 -32.88
N LEU A 22 6.47 -10.98 -32.04
CA LEU A 22 6.27 -11.42 -30.67
C LEU A 22 5.75 -12.87 -30.65
N ILE A 23 4.71 -13.18 -31.44
CA ILE A 23 4.19 -14.55 -31.58
C ILE A 23 5.27 -15.52 -32.08
N SER A 24 6.05 -15.12 -33.09
CA SER A 24 7.14 -15.94 -33.64
C SER A 24 8.21 -16.24 -32.60
N SER A 25 8.63 -15.23 -31.82
CA SER A 25 9.61 -15.41 -30.73
C SER A 25 9.12 -16.39 -29.66
N TYR A 26 7.84 -16.31 -29.27
CA TYR A 26 7.24 -17.24 -28.30
C TYR A 26 7.11 -18.67 -28.84
N THR A 27 6.78 -18.85 -30.12
CA THR A 27 6.73 -20.20 -30.73
C THR A 27 8.10 -20.86 -30.87
N LEU A 28 9.15 -20.06 -31.12
CA LEU A 28 10.51 -20.57 -31.34
C LEU A 28 11.17 -21.05 -30.04
N VAL A 29 10.78 -20.49 -28.90
CA VAL A 29 11.34 -20.86 -27.57
C VAL A 29 10.52 -21.96 -26.87
N THR A 30 9.25 -22.16 -27.21
CA THR A 30 8.34 -22.98 -26.38
C THR A 30 7.68 -24.19 -27.06
N SER A 31 7.76 -24.31 -28.41
CA SER A 31 7.20 -25.44 -29.19
C SER A 31 5.76 -25.85 -28.82
N LYS A 32 4.93 -24.90 -28.38
CA LYS A 32 3.50 -25.09 -28.13
C LYS A 32 2.71 -23.98 -28.83
N PRO A 33 1.55 -24.26 -29.44
CA PRO A 33 0.71 -23.23 -30.05
C PRO A 33 0.22 -22.25 -28.97
N PRO A 34 0.41 -20.94 -29.14
CA PRO A 34 0.06 -19.94 -28.15
C PRO A 34 -1.47 -19.79 -28.06
N ASP A 35 -1.95 -19.72 -26.83
CA ASP A 35 -3.37 -19.58 -26.51
C ASP A 35 -3.78 -18.10 -26.65
N ILE A 36 -4.35 -17.76 -27.81
CA ILE A 36 -4.62 -16.38 -28.25
C ILE A 36 -5.59 -15.68 -27.29
N GLU A 37 -6.53 -16.42 -26.72
CA GLU A 37 -7.55 -15.92 -25.79
C GLU A 37 -6.92 -15.39 -24.50
N LYS A 38 -5.94 -16.12 -23.96
CA LYS A 38 -5.20 -15.74 -22.76
C LYS A 38 -4.27 -14.53 -22.97
N LEU A 39 -3.78 -14.33 -24.20
CA LEU A 39 -2.97 -13.16 -24.54
C LEU A 39 -3.82 -11.89 -24.67
N LEU A 40 -5.06 -12.01 -25.17
CA LEU A 40 -6.00 -10.90 -25.25
C LEU A 40 -6.52 -10.47 -23.88
N GLU A 41 -6.87 -11.41 -22.99
CA GLU A 41 -7.28 -11.07 -21.62
C GLU A 41 -6.17 -10.32 -20.87
N MET A 42 -4.92 -10.75 -20.99
CA MET A 42 -3.80 -10.10 -20.31
C MET A 42 -3.55 -8.67 -20.81
N GLN A 43 -3.78 -8.42 -22.10
CA GLN A 43 -3.68 -7.08 -22.67
C GLN A 43 -4.87 -6.19 -22.26
N ILE A 44 -6.09 -6.75 -22.20
CA ILE A 44 -7.28 -6.02 -21.75
C ILE A 44 -7.15 -5.63 -20.27
N ASP A 45 -6.65 -6.53 -19.41
CA ASP A 45 -6.38 -6.26 -18.00
C ASP A 45 -5.27 -5.22 -17.80
N THR A 46 -4.27 -5.21 -18.68
CA THR A 46 -3.19 -4.21 -18.63
C THR A 46 -3.68 -2.83 -19.08
N ILE A 47 -4.56 -2.76 -20.09
CA ILE A 47 -5.13 -1.50 -20.57
C ILE A 47 -6.20 -0.98 -19.60
N SER A 48 -7.06 -1.84 -19.05
CA SER A 48 -8.09 -1.46 -18.08
C SER A 48 -7.45 -0.94 -16.78
N SER A 49 -6.41 -1.60 -16.27
CA SER A 49 -5.67 -1.11 -15.10
C SER A 49 -4.99 0.24 -15.34
N PHE A 50 -4.51 0.51 -16.55
CA PHE A 50 -3.95 1.82 -16.92
C PHE A 50 -5.03 2.90 -17.13
N LEU A 51 -6.19 2.53 -17.68
CA LEU A 51 -7.31 3.44 -17.90
C LEU A 51 -8.05 3.78 -16.59
N ASP A 52 -8.21 2.82 -15.68
CA ASP A 52 -8.73 3.03 -14.33
C ASP A 52 -7.75 3.84 -13.46
N SER A 53 -6.45 3.66 -13.68
CA SER A 53 -5.43 4.58 -13.14
C SER A 53 -5.59 6.01 -13.70
N GLY A 54 -6.13 6.15 -14.92
CA GLY A 54 -6.42 7.41 -15.61
C GLY A 54 -7.59 8.21 -15.02
N LYS A 55 -8.54 7.55 -14.36
CA LYS A 55 -9.70 8.22 -13.74
C LYS A 55 -9.44 8.69 -12.30
N ASN A 56 -8.33 8.24 -11.72
CA ASN A 56 -7.92 8.53 -10.34
C ASN A 56 -6.66 9.43 -10.23
N ILE A 57 -6.05 9.82 -11.37
CA ILE A 57 -4.82 10.65 -11.41
C ILE A 57 -5.03 12.10 -10.99
N THR A 58 -6.26 12.60 -10.87
CA THR A 58 -6.47 13.97 -10.36
C THR A 58 -6.21 14.05 -8.85
N SER A 59 -6.32 12.95 -8.12
CA SER A 59 -6.01 12.86 -6.68
C SER A 59 -4.56 12.46 -6.38
N THR A 60 -3.87 11.76 -7.28
CA THR A 60 -2.49 11.29 -7.06
C THR A 60 -1.41 12.33 -7.39
N ILE A 61 -1.75 13.41 -8.12
CA ILE A 61 -0.78 14.44 -8.53
C ILE A 61 -0.50 15.47 -7.41
N THR A 62 -1.29 15.51 -6.34
CA THR A 62 -1.10 16.43 -5.21
C THR A 62 -0.55 15.72 -3.98
N GLY A 63 0.78 15.65 -3.87
CA GLY A 63 1.48 15.40 -2.61
C GLY A 63 1.61 13.92 -2.24
N GLY A 64 2.81 13.53 -1.81
CA GLY A 64 2.98 12.26 -1.10
C GLY A 64 2.15 12.23 0.20
N PRO A 65 2.15 11.09 0.92
CA PRO A 65 1.42 10.98 2.18
C PRO A 65 1.78 12.14 3.14
N GLU A 66 0.77 12.90 3.55
CA GLU A 66 0.90 14.00 4.50
C GLU A 66 0.97 13.42 5.92
N GLU A 67 1.94 13.86 6.72
CA GLU A 67 2.04 13.48 8.13
C GLU A 67 1.01 14.25 8.93
N VAL A 68 0.20 13.53 9.70
CA VAL A 68 -0.84 14.13 10.54
C VAL A 68 -0.65 13.75 12.00
N ARG A 69 -0.72 14.75 12.87
CA ARG A 69 -0.57 14.56 14.31
C ARG A 69 -1.82 13.91 14.90
N ILE A 70 -1.65 12.75 15.52
CA ILE A 70 -2.68 12.11 16.36
C ILE A 70 -2.85 12.93 17.65
N ILE A 71 -4.10 13.12 18.08
CA ILE A 71 -4.43 13.81 19.34
C ILE A 71 -4.65 12.80 20.47
N ASN A 72 -5.32 11.68 20.18
CA ASN A 72 -5.69 10.64 21.13
C ASN A 72 -4.69 9.47 21.18
N ASN A 73 -3.40 9.78 21.36
CA ASN A 73 -2.33 8.78 21.25
C ASN A 73 -2.44 7.65 22.29
N ALA A 74 -2.96 7.94 23.49
CA ALA A 74 -3.16 6.95 24.54
C ALA A 74 -4.22 5.90 24.13
N ASP A 75 -5.39 6.36 23.70
CA ASP A 75 -6.49 5.47 23.27
C ASP A 75 -6.08 4.62 22.07
N VAL A 76 -5.34 5.21 21.11
CA VAL A 76 -4.83 4.50 19.94
C VAL A 76 -3.79 3.46 20.33
N SER A 77 -2.88 3.80 21.24
CA SER A 77 -1.88 2.87 21.77
C SER A 77 -2.53 1.67 22.46
N ASP A 78 -3.53 1.91 23.31
CA ASP A 78 -4.23 0.84 24.02
C ASP A 78 -5.04 -0.05 23.06
N ALA A 79 -5.69 0.55 22.05
CA ALA A 79 -6.39 -0.20 21.01
C ALA A 79 -5.43 -1.05 20.15
N LEU A 80 -4.25 -0.50 19.81
CA LEU A 80 -3.22 -1.23 19.07
C LEU A 80 -2.66 -2.39 19.89
N LYS A 81 -2.38 -2.16 21.17
CA LYS A 81 -1.95 -3.19 22.12
C LYS A 81 -2.96 -4.34 22.19
N ALA A 82 -4.24 -4.00 22.41
CA ALA A 82 -5.32 -4.98 22.52
C ALA A 82 -5.50 -5.82 21.25
N ARG A 83 -5.32 -5.23 20.05
CA ARG A 83 -5.48 -5.95 18.77
C ARG A 83 -4.25 -6.72 18.31
N THR A 84 -3.05 -6.33 18.74
CA THR A 84 -1.79 -6.96 18.33
C THR A 84 -1.29 -8.03 19.29
N GLY A 85 -1.78 -8.05 20.54
CA GLY A 85 -1.29 -8.98 21.58
C GLY A 85 0.18 -8.73 21.95
N LEU A 86 0.61 -7.47 21.86
CA LEU A 86 1.90 -7.00 22.36
C LEU A 86 1.74 -6.51 23.81
N ASP A 87 2.82 -6.47 24.57
CA ASP A 87 2.76 -6.08 25.98
C ASP A 87 2.70 -4.55 26.16
N GLY A 88 3.27 -3.83 25.19
CA GLY A 88 3.12 -2.38 25.09
C GLY A 88 3.40 -1.83 23.69
N ILE A 89 2.96 -0.59 23.50
CA ILE A 89 3.17 0.23 22.30
C ILE A 89 3.87 1.52 22.72
N ASN A 90 4.89 1.92 21.99
CA ASN A 90 5.60 3.17 22.24
C ASN A 90 4.82 4.35 21.65
N ILE A 91 4.19 5.12 22.54
CA ILE A 91 3.38 6.28 22.18
C ILE A 91 4.19 7.35 21.43
N LYS A 92 5.51 7.43 21.67
CA LYS A 92 6.38 8.40 21.01
C LYS A 92 6.73 8.03 19.56
N SER A 93 6.61 6.76 19.19
CA SER A 93 6.84 6.31 17.82
C SER A 93 5.55 6.16 17.01
N LEU A 94 4.41 6.60 17.56
CA LEU A 94 3.17 6.71 16.81
C LEU A 94 3.30 7.82 15.76
N ASN A 95 3.27 7.43 14.49
CA ASN A 95 3.14 8.34 13.37
C ASN A 95 1.86 8.02 12.60
N ALA A 96 1.21 9.03 12.03
CA ALA A 96 0.07 8.84 11.15
C ALA A 96 0.28 9.58 9.84
N THR A 97 -0.07 8.94 8.74
CA THR A 97 -0.01 9.51 7.41
C THR A 97 -1.33 9.35 6.68
N THR A 98 -1.68 10.30 5.83
CA THR A 98 -2.86 10.21 4.97
C THR A 98 -2.51 10.59 3.54
N THR A 99 -3.22 10.01 2.59
CA THR A 99 -3.21 10.44 1.18
C THR A 99 -4.51 11.15 0.81
N GLN A 100 -5.40 11.37 1.79
CA GLN A 100 -6.67 12.05 1.59
C GLN A 100 -6.54 13.52 1.99
N ASP A 101 -7.35 14.36 1.36
CA ASP A 101 -7.40 15.79 1.66
C ASP A 101 -7.80 16.02 3.12
N THR A 102 -6.93 16.71 3.87
CA THR A 102 -7.13 17.04 5.29
C THR A 102 -8.27 18.05 5.52
N SER A 103 -8.82 18.65 4.47
CA SER A 103 -10.06 19.45 4.57
C SER A 103 -11.32 18.61 4.78
N LEU A 104 -11.27 17.29 4.57
CA LEU A 104 -12.38 16.39 4.82
C LEU A 104 -12.58 16.16 6.33
N GLU A 105 -13.84 16.05 6.75
CA GLU A 105 -14.19 15.81 8.17
C GLU A 105 -13.74 14.43 8.64
N MET A 106 -13.86 13.42 7.79
CA MET A 106 -13.38 12.06 8.05
C MET A 106 -12.39 11.63 6.97
N ILE A 107 -11.22 11.20 7.41
CA ILE A 107 -10.14 10.72 6.55
C ILE A 107 -9.67 9.33 6.97
N GLU A 108 -9.15 8.56 6.01
CA GLU A 108 -8.43 7.33 6.26
C GLU A 108 -6.94 7.65 6.50
N ILE A 109 -6.40 7.10 7.58
CA ILE A 109 -5.02 7.29 7.99
C ILE A 109 -4.31 5.95 8.15
N ASN A 110 -3.03 5.94 7.81
CA ASN A 110 -2.10 4.85 8.07
C ASN A 110 -1.29 5.21 9.31
N ILE A 111 -1.35 4.35 10.33
CA ILE A 111 -0.68 4.51 11.61
C ILE A 111 0.50 3.55 11.64
N THR A 112 1.68 4.07 11.97
CA THR A 112 2.88 3.26 12.25
C THR A 112 3.28 3.43 13.70
N ALA A 113 3.65 2.34 14.37
CA ALA A 113 4.05 2.36 15.77
C ALA A 113 5.07 1.26 16.07
N THR A 114 5.87 1.45 17.12
CA THR A 114 6.77 0.42 17.63
C THR A 114 6.15 -0.21 18.86
N GLY A 115 5.91 -1.52 18.83
CA GLY A 115 5.47 -2.31 19.96
C GLY A 115 6.57 -3.19 20.53
N TYR A 116 6.32 -3.74 21.72
CA TYR A 116 7.27 -4.61 22.39
C TYR A 116 6.59 -5.75 23.13
N ARG A 117 7.31 -6.87 23.26
CA ARG A 117 6.89 -8.05 24.03
C ARG A 117 7.94 -8.39 25.07
N GLU A 118 7.52 -8.42 26.33
CA GLU A 118 8.33 -8.83 27.46
C GLU A 118 8.26 -10.35 27.62
N ASN A 119 9.40 -11.02 27.41
CA ASN A 119 9.53 -12.42 27.77
C ASN A 119 9.82 -12.54 29.28
N GLN A 120 8.77 -12.51 30.11
CA GLN A 120 8.91 -12.87 31.52
C GLN A 120 8.86 -14.39 31.65
N THR A 121 10.02 -15.04 31.76
CA THR A 121 10.10 -16.45 32.13
C THR A 121 10.67 -16.59 33.53
N GLY A 122 9.91 -17.20 34.45
CA GLY A 122 10.50 -17.91 35.59
C GLY A 122 9.71 -17.88 36.91
N LYS A 123 9.16 -19.03 37.30
CA LYS A 123 9.03 -19.40 38.71
C LYS A 123 10.43 -19.77 39.22
N GLY A 124 11.23 -18.80 39.67
CA GLY A 124 12.47 -19.04 40.42
C GLY A 124 13.78 -18.45 39.88
N GLN A 125 13.83 -17.99 38.63
CA GLN A 125 14.99 -17.25 38.09
C GLN A 125 14.50 -16.16 37.14
N ILE A 126 14.77 -14.90 37.46
CA ILE A 126 14.44 -13.76 36.59
C ILE A 126 15.54 -13.69 35.52
N VAL A 127 15.25 -14.20 34.33
CA VAL A 127 16.11 -14.00 33.16
C VAL A 127 15.58 -12.79 32.39
N ILE A 128 16.27 -11.65 32.49
CA ILE A 128 15.95 -10.47 31.69
C ILE A 128 16.49 -10.71 30.28
N ARG A 129 15.60 -11.03 29.33
CA ARG A 129 15.93 -11.12 27.91
C ARG A 129 15.74 -9.75 27.25
N PRO A 130 16.49 -9.44 26.17
CA PRO A 130 16.20 -8.24 25.36
C PRO A 130 14.74 -8.26 24.95
N THR A 131 14.02 -7.16 25.20
CA THR A 131 12.61 -7.02 24.83
C THR A 131 12.49 -7.12 23.32
N GLU A 132 11.66 -8.06 22.84
CA GLU A 132 11.42 -8.21 21.40
C GLU A 132 10.67 -6.98 20.91
N GLN A 133 11.14 -6.38 19.82
CA GLN A 133 10.53 -5.18 19.25
C GLN A 133 9.80 -5.52 17.95
N PHE A 134 8.64 -4.90 17.77
CA PHE A 134 7.77 -5.10 16.63
C PHE A 134 7.43 -3.75 15.99
N SER A 135 7.44 -3.69 14.66
CA SER A 135 6.82 -2.62 13.89
C SER A 135 5.37 -2.98 13.62
N VAL A 136 4.45 -2.11 14.00
CA VAL A 136 3.00 -2.27 13.79
C VAL A 136 2.57 -1.24 12.77
N ILE A 137 1.92 -1.71 11.69
CA ILE A 137 1.29 -0.86 10.69
C ILE A 137 -0.22 -1.14 10.75
N ALA A 138 -1.00 -0.09 10.90
CA ALA A 138 -2.46 -0.16 10.98
C ALA A 138 -3.11 0.91 10.11
N ALA A 139 -4.35 0.70 9.70
CA ALA A 139 -5.20 1.70 9.07
C ALA A 139 -6.40 1.99 9.95
N ALA A 140 -6.85 3.24 10.00
CA ALA A 140 -8.03 3.62 10.75
C ALA A 140 -8.72 4.82 10.09
N ARG A 141 -10.00 5.01 10.38
CA ARG A 141 -10.70 6.27 10.09
C ARG A 141 -10.47 7.23 11.24
N ALA A 142 -10.35 8.49 10.89
CA ALA A 142 -10.09 9.52 11.86
C ALA A 142 -10.76 10.84 11.48
N GLN A 143 -11.18 11.58 12.50
CA GLN A 143 -11.86 12.86 12.35
C GLN A 143 -10.84 13.99 12.39
N THR A 144 -10.83 14.84 11.37
CA THR A 144 -9.95 16.01 11.32
C THR A 144 -10.43 17.05 12.33
N ARG A 145 -9.50 17.60 13.11
CA ARG A 145 -9.71 18.71 14.05
C ARG A 145 -8.66 19.79 13.80
N SER A 146 -8.90 20.99 14.34
CA SER A 146 -7.99 22.13 14.18
C SER A 146 -6.56 21.89 14.67
N SER A 147 -6.36 20.97 15.62
CA SER A 147 -5.06 20.65 16.22
C SER A 147 -4.43 19.34 15.74
N GLY A 148 -5.02 18.67 14.75
CA GLY A 148 -4.61 17.34 14.29
C GLY A 148 -5.80 16.42 14.10
N VAL A 149 -5.60 15.12 14.28
CA VAL A 149 -6.59 14.10 13.94
C VAL A 149 -6.96 13.25 15.15
N TRP A 150 -8.26 13.02 15.31
CA TRP A 150 -8.84 12.15 16.33
C TRP A 150 -9.19 10.79 15.73
N VAL A 151 -8.47 9.75 16.12
CA VAL A 151 -8.61 8.41 15.53
C VAL A 151 -9.78 7.66 16.14
N ASP A 152 -10.63 7.07 15.30
CA ASP A 152 -11.67 6.15 15.76
C ASP A 152 -11.08 4.75 15.97
N VAL A 153 -10.81 4.42 17.23
CA VAL A 153 -10.28 3.12 17.68
C VAL A 153 -11.13 1.91 17.27
N LYS A 154 -12.42 2.08 16.98
CA LYS A 154 -13.30 0.99 16.53
C LYS A 154 -12.98 0.57 15.10
N THR A 155 -12.62 1.52 14.26
CA THR A 155 -12.29 1.30 12.82
C THR A 155 -10.87 0.82 12.59
N LEU A 156 -10.07 0.71 13.65
CA LEU A 156 -8.67 0.35 13.58
C LEU A 156 -8.48 -1.07 13.02
N ARG A 157 -7.70 -1.20 11.95
CA ARG A 157 -7.37 -2.46 11.28
C ARG A 157 -5.85 -2.63 11.26
N ILE A 158 -5.36 -3.73 11.85
CA ILE A 158 -3.94 -4.07 11.76
C ILE A 158 -3.66 -4.58 10.34
N LEU A 159 -2.73 -3.92 9.66
CA LEU A 159 -2.26 -4.33 8.34
C LEU A 159 -1.10 -5.30 8.46
N SER A 160 -0.14 -5.00 9.34
CA SER A 160 0.98 -5.90 9.62
C SER A 160 1.56 -5.68 11.02
N VAL A 161 2.13 -6.76 11.54
CA VAL A 161 2.99 -6.75 12.73
C VAL A 161 4.26 -7.50 12.36
N THR A 162 5.39 -6.80 12.35
CA THR A 162 6.68 -7.35 11.89
C THR A 162 7.70 -7.23 13.00
N ARG A 163 8.36 -8.34 13.36
CA ARG A 163 9.47 -8.31 14.32
C ARG A 163 10.65 -7.57 13.69
N ILE A 164 11.23 -6.62 14.43
CA ILE A 164 12.40 -5.87 14.01
C ILE A 164 13.67 -6.29 14.77
N TYR A 165 13.54 -6.67 16.05
CA TYR A 165 14.62 -7.17 16.90
C TYR A 165 14.10 -8.25 17.85
#